data_AF-A0A6A6UXJ3-F1
#
_entry.id   AF-A0A6A6UXJ3-F1
#
_cell.length_a   1.000
_cell.length_b   1.000
_cell.length_c   1.000
_cell.angle_alpha   90.00
_cell.angle_beta   90.00
_cell.angle_gamma   90.00
#
_symmetry.space_group_name_H-M   'P 1'
#
loop_
_entity.id
_entity.type
_entity.pdbx_description
1 polymer ?
#
loop_
_entity_poly.entity_id
_entity_poly.type
_entity_poly.pdbx_seq_one_letter_code
_entity_poly.pdbx_strand_id
1 'polypeptide(L)'
;PRSKRPKLGQHEQPQSYHQFVTNVPEYLGICNPRVLEDIKKFARGGGPDLSDLRNCPAPTSSPPVAMSSSKSTFLSGRRSSGTTITARTSSAYDRDFCQKLVDGGVYTAGYRDPITGEASKHPTNHKELREVLARPRESASPSTSEFEAYWQADVDARKEKQVSESIVPLIEGKIPDGRCRSGDILFNNLKPLTESNDLKSAKPDIYYGARPEQIHKSTRHDLGGYIVPSTESDLPVAPNFFFAVKGPDGSPAVAERQATYESALGARAMHKLQSYGKEKHSYDGKAHTLSATYCQGTLKLYTSHVEAPGQPGGPPSYHMTKLRSVAMDDSIESYKEGTRTYRNARDWCKKERDEMIREANQR
;
A
#
# COMPACT_ATOMS: atom_id res chain seq x y z
N PRO A 1 -10.23 -42.52 53.51
CA PRO A 1 -9.69 -43.30 52.36
C PRO A 1 -9.55 -42.42 51.11
N ARG A 2 -8.39 -41.77 50.98
CA ARG A 2 -7.92 -41.04 49.79
C ARG A 2 -6.95 -41.96 49.02
N SER A 3 -7.12 -42.07 47.70
CA SER A 3 -6.17 -42.73 46.77
C SER A 3 -5.97 -41.79 45.58
N LYS A 4 -4.96 -40.92 45.56
CA LYS A 4 -3.54 -41.08 45.15
C LYS A 4 -3.32 -41.52 43.68
N ARG A 5 -2.68 -40.61 42.94
CA ARG A 5 -2.16 -40.68 41.55
C ARG A 5 -1.16 -41.83 41.31
N PRO A 6 -0.94 -42.19 40.03
CA PRO A 6 0.41 -42.25 39.44
C PRO A 6 0.48 -41.47 38.10
N LYS A 7 1.36 -40.48 37.96
CA LYS A 7 2.77 -40.46 37.50
C LYS A 7 2.97 -40.63 35.98
N LEU A 8 3.48 -39.55 35.37
CA LEU A 8 3.95 -39.40 33.99
C LEU A 8 4.98 -40.49 33.61
N GLY A 9 4.74 -41.16 32.48
CA GLY A 9 5.77 -41.81 31.67
C GLY A 9 6.21 -40.87 30.55
N GLN A 10 7.50 -40.81 30.31
CA GLN A 10 8.19 -39.91 29.39
C GLN A 10 7.79 -40.21 27.93
N HIS A 11 7.43 -39.18 27.16
CA HIS A 11 7.31 -39.28 25.71
C HIS A 11 8.69 -39.05 25.08
N GLU A 12 9.29 -40.13 24.60
CA GLU A 12 10.44 -40.10 23.68
C GLU A 12 9.99 -39.46 22.35
N GLN A 13 10.82 -38.55 21.84
CA GLN A 13 10.68 -37.96 20.50
C GLN A 13 11.07 -38.98 19.43
N PRO A 14 10.34 -39.11 18.31
CA PRO A 14 10.81 -39.90 17.18
C PRO A 14 11.96 -39.18 16.47
N GLN A 15 13.15 -39.79 16.51
CA GLN A 15 14.34 -39.37 15.77
C GLN A 15 14.09 -39.47 14.25
N SER A 16 14.30 -38.34 13.56
CA SER A 16 14.26 -38.24 12.10
C SER A 16 15.57 -38.76 11.50
N TYR A 17 15.55 -39.94 10.90
CA TYR A 17 16.66 -40.43 10.06
C TYR A 17 16.57 -39.78 8.67
N HIS A 18 17.30 -38.68 8.46
CA HIS A 18 17.62 -38.18 7.12
C HIS A 18 19.00 -38.71 6.72
N GLN A 19 19.04 -39.84 6.02
CA GLN A 19 20.24 -40.30 5.33
C GLN A 19 20.26 -39.68 3.93
N PHE A 20 21.29 -38.88 3.64
CA PHE A 20 21.51 -38.26 2.35
C PHE A 20 21.92 -39.34 1.35
N VAL A 21 21.06 -39.60 0.36
CA VAL A 21 21.38 -40.54 -0.73
C VAL A 21 22.15 -39.80 -1.80
N THR A 22 23.33 -40.31 -2.16
CA THR A 22 24.25 -39.60 -3.06
C THR A 22 24.21 -40.09 -4.51
N ASN A 23 23.54 -41.21 -4.81
CA ASN A 23 23.36 -41.68 -6.19
C ASN A 23 22.06 -42.50 -6.42
N VAL A 24 21.68 -42.61 -7.70
CA VAL A 24 20.41 -43.23 -8.15
C VAL A 24 20.25 -44.71 -7.74
N PRO A 25 21.28 -45.58 -7.86
CA PRO A 25 21.16 -46.98 -7.43
C PRO A 25 20.85 -47.14 -5.94
N GLU A 26 21.46 -46.31 -5.10
CA GLU A 26 21.26 -46.33 -3.65
C GLU A 26 19.83 -45.89 -3.29
N TYR A 27 19.27 -44.91 -4.00
CA TYR A 27 17.89 -44.46 -3.81
C TYR A 27 16.88 -45.54 -4.19
N LEU A 28 17.12 -46.23 -5.32
CA LEU A 28 16.23 -47.32 -5.76
C LEU A 28 16.25 -48.52 -4.81
N GLY A 29 17.38 -48.77 -4.14
CA GLY A 29 17.52 -49.84 -3.15
C GLY A 29 16.72 -49.64 -1.86
N ILE A 30 16.50 -48.38 -1.45
CA ILE A 30 15.72 -48.04 -0.24
C ILE A 30 14.25 -47.66 -0.55
N CYS A 31 13.86 -47.66 -1.82
CA CYS A 31 12.50 -47.30 -2.23
C CYS A 31 11.46 -48.37 -1.79
N ASN A 32 10.33 -47.90 -1.26
CA ASN A 32 9.18 -48.75 -0.99
C ASN A 32 8.72 -49.46 -2.30
N PRO A 33 8.37 -50.76 -2.27
CA PRO A 33 7.98 -51.53 -3.45
C PRO A 33 6.93 -50.88 -4.36
N ARG A 34 5.97 -50.14 -3.80
CA ARG A 34 4.96 -49.40 -4.60
C ARG A 34 5.57 -48.24 -5.38
N VAL A 35 6.45 -47.48 -4.73
CA VAL A 35 7.17 -46.35 -5.35
C VAL A 35 8.10 -46.86 -6.45
N LEU A 36 8.74 -48.02 -6.25
CA LEU A 36 9.60 -48.65 -7.25
C LEU A 36 8.81 -49.13 -8.49
N GLU A 37 7.60 -49.67 -8.30
CA GLU A 37 6.68 -50.02 -9.38
C GLU A 37 6.26 -48.80 -10.20
N ASP A 38 5.94 -47.68 -9.54
CA ASP A 38 5.55 -46.43 -10.19
C ASP A 38 6.71 -45.81 -10.99
N ILE A 39 7.94 -45.83 -10.43
CA ILE A 39 9.15 -45.38 -11.13
C ILE A 39 9.40 -46.26 -12.38
N LYS A 40 9.25 -47.58 -12.28
CA LYS A 40 9.42 -48.50 -13.42
C LYS A 40 8.34 -48.33 -14.49
N LYS A 41 7.10 -47.99 -14.12
CA LYS A 41 6.03 -47.66 -15.08
C LYS A 41 6.30 -46.34 -15.78
N PHE A 42 6.75 -45.34 -15.03
CA PHE A 42 7.10 -44.02 -15.57
C PHE A 42 8.29 -44.09 -16.53
N ALA A 43 9.33 -44.85 -16.21
CA ALA A 43 10.51 -45.04 -17.06
C ALA A 43 10.21 -45.78 -18.38
N ARG A 44 9.20 -46.67 -18.40
CA ARG A 44 8.77 -47.38 -19.62
C ARG A 44 8.20 -46.44 -20.70
N GLY A 45 7.77 -45.24 -20.33
CA GLY A 45 7.29 -44.21 -21.25
C GLY A 45 8.36 -43.27 -21.80
N GLY A 46 9.65 -43.55 -21.59
CA GLY A 46 10.76 -42.70 -22.05
C GLY A 46 11.17 -41.58 -21.06
N GLY A 47 10.53 -41.50 -19.90
CA GLY A 47 10.78 -40.45 -18.91
C GLY A 47 10.24 -39.07 -19.34
N PRO A 48 10.43 -38.04 -18.52
CA PRO A 48 10.01 -36.68 -18.84
C PRO A 48 10.91 -36.10 -19.94
N ASP A 49 10.34 -35.25 -20.80
CA ASP A 49 11.12 -34.55 -21.82
C ASP A 49 12.13 -33.61 -21.14
N LEU A 50 13.42 -33.82 -21.43
CA LEU A 50 14.53 -33.04 -20.90
C LEU A 50 15.14 -32.12 -21.96
N SER A 51 14.45 -31.90 -23.08
CA SER A 51 14.91 -31.03 -24.17
C SER A 51 15.26 -29.61 -23.67
N ASP A 52 14.53 -29.14 -22.66
CA ASP A 52 14.69 -27.84 -21.99
C ASP A 52 16.03 -27.69 -21.27
N LEU A 53 16.73 -28.81 -20.96
CA LEU A 53 17.99 -28.84 -20.23
C LEU A 53 19.23 -28.90 -21.14
N ARG A 54 19.05 -29.04 -22.47
CA ARG A 54 20.17 -29.30 -23.40
C ARG A 54 21.16 -28.13 -23.56
N ASN A 55 20.84 -26.94 -23.05
CA ASN A 55 21.68 -25.74 -23.15
C ASN A 55 22.00 -25.10 -21.79
N CYS A 56 21.79 -25.80 -20.68
CA CYS A 56 22.22 -25.29 -19.38
C CYS A 56 23.73 -25.56 -19.18
N PRO A 57 24.58 -24.54 -18.97
CA PRO A 57 25.96 -24.77 -18.58
C PRO A 57 26.00 -25.44 -17.21
N ALA A 58 26.92 -26.40 -17.02
CA ALA A 58 27.07 -27.13 -15.78
C ALA A 58 27.35 -26.15 -14.61
N PRO A 59 26.62 -26.24 -13.48
CA PRO A 59 26.86 -25.36 -12.35
C PRO A 59 28.22 -25.68 -11.70
N THR A 60 29.08 -24.67 -11.62
CA THR A 60 30.26 -24.71 -10.75
C THR A 60 29.80 -24.76 -9.29
N SER A 61 30.36 -25.74 -8.58
CA SER A 61 30.01 -26.16 -7.23
C SER A 61 29.90 -25.04 -6.20
N SER A 62 28.79 -24.99 -5.46
CA SER A 62 28.69 -24.40 -4.12
C SER A 62 27.57 -25.09 -3.31
N PRO A 63 27.71 -25.21 -1.97
CA PRO A 63 26.97 -26.19 -1.15
C PRO A 63 25.52 -25.77 -0.81
N PRO A 64 24.67 -26.69 -0.32
CA PRO A 64 23.22 -26.59 -0.43
C PRO A 64 22.58 -25.80 0.72
N VAL A 65 21.71 -24.85 0.39
CA VAL A 65 20.77 -24.24 1.34
C VAL A 65 19.42 -24.96 1.19
N ALA A 66 18.97 -25.56 2.29
CA ALA A 66 17.70 -26.26 2.38
C ALA A 66 16.51 -25.29 2.24
N MET A 67 15.65 -25.50 1.24
CA MET A 67 14.31 -24.89 1.18
C MET A 67 13.24 -25.94 1.49
N SER A 68 12.54 -25.72 2.60
CA SER A 68 11.34 -26.48 2.98
C SER A 68 10.17 -26.05 2.10
N SER A 69 9.66 -26.95 1.27
CA SER A 69 8.43 -26.73 0.51
C SER A 69 7.28 -27.48 1.16
N SER A 70 6.31 -26.74 1.69
CA SER A 70 5.01 -27.28 2.07
C SER A 70 4.26 -27.64 0.78
N LYS A 71 4.17 -28.93 0.46
CA LYS A 71 3.40 -29.45 -0.68
C LYS A 71 1.90 -29.35 -0.38
N SER A 72 1.20 -28.46 -1.09
CA SER A 72 -0.25 -28.58 -1.27
C SER A 72 -0.53 -29.63 -2.35
N THR A 73 -1.03 -30.78 -1.95
CA THR A 73 -1.54 -31.81 -2.85
C THR A 73 -2.93 -31.43 -3.36
N PHE A 74 -3.01 -31.04 -4.64
CA PHE A 74 -4.27 -31.01 -5.38
C PHE A 74 -4.42 -32.29 -6.18
N LEU A 75 -5.27 -33.22 -5.76
CA LEU A 75 -5.90 -34.18 -6.66
C LEU A 75 -7.34 -34.48 -6.24
N SER A 76 -8.25 -33.91 -7.04
CA SER A 76 -9.50 -34.45 -7.58
C SER A 76 -10.38 -35.39 -6.74
N GLY A 77 -11.62 -34.94 -6.52
CA GLY A 77 -12.81 -35.78 -6.70
C GLY A 77 -13.83 -35.71 -5.57
N ARG A 78 -14.97 -35.03 -5.81
CA ARG A 78 -16.37 -35.55 -5.69
C ARG A 78 -17.38 -34.44 -5.33
N ARG A 79 -18.35 -34.26 -6.26
CA ARG A 79 -19.71 -33.70 -6.20
C ARG A 79 -20.11 -32.60 -5.18
N SER A 80 -20.73 -31.57 -5.78
CA SER A 80 -21.84 -30.70 -5.31
C SER A 80 -21.62 -29.73 -4.14
N SER A 81 -21.52 -28.45 -4.48
CA SER A 81 -22.50 -27.42 -4.10
C SER A 81 -22.12 -26.13 -4.82
N GLY A 82 -23.08 -25.46 -5.47
CA GLY A 82 -22.86 -24.21 -6.19
C GLY A 82 -22.20 -23.18 -5.27
N THR A 83 -20.89 -23.01 -5.42
CA THR A 83 -20.13 -22.01 -4.70
C THR A 83 -20.03 -20.83 -5.63
N THR A 84 -20.72 -19.74 -5.31
CA THR A 84 -20.56 -18.48 -6.00
C THR A 84 -19.07 -18.13 -5.96
N ILE A 85 -18.40 -18.17 -7.13
CA ILE A 85 -17.01 -17.75 -7.25
C ILE A 85 -17.01 -16.24 -7.02
N THR A 86 -16.85 -15.80 -5.79
CA THR A 86 -16.58 -14.39 -5.50
C THR A 86 -15.20 -14.08 -6.08
N ALA A 87 -15.15 -13.22 -7.10
CA ALA A 87 -13.90 -12.80 -7.72
C ALA A 87 -12.95 -12.25 -6.62
N ARG A 88 -11.69 -12.69 -6.65
CA ARG A 88 -10.69 -12.29 -5.65
C ARG A 88 -10.28 -10.84 -5.88
N THR A 89 -10.60 -9.96 -4.93
CA THR A 89 -10.16 -8.55 -4.92
C THR A 89 -8.66 -8.43 -4.60
N SER A 90 -7.96 -7.55 -5.30
CA SER A 90 -6.52 -7.25 -5.20
C SER A 90 -6.26 -6.07 -4.27
N SER A 91 -5.14 -6.12 -3.56
CA SER A 91 -4.67 -5.14 -2.59
C SER A 91 -3.25 -4.68 -2.92
N ALA A 92 -2.76 -3.63 -2.25
CA ALA A 92 -1.41 -3.11 -2.47
C ALA A 92 -0.28 -4.16 -2.32
N TYR A 93 -0.54 -5.27 -1.63
CA TYR A 93 0.40 -6.39 -1.43
C TYR A 93 0.42 -7.38 -2.60
N ASP A 94 -0.60 -7.37 -3.46
CA ASP A 94 -0.73 -8.32 -4.56
C ASP A 94 0.10 -7.88 -5.77
N ARG A 95 0.55 -8.84 -6.58
CA ARG A 95 1.38 -8.58 -7.77
C ARG A 95 0.60 -7.93 -8.92
N ASP A 96 -0.69 -8.23 -9.03
CA ASP A 96 -1.58 -7.73 -10.08
C ASP A 96 -2.12 -6.30 -9.80
N PHE A 97 -1.94 -5.80 -8.58
CA PHE A 97 -2.49 -4.52 -8.14
C PHE A 97 -2.07 -3.34 -9.01
N CYS A 98 -0.78 -3.25 -9.38
CA CYS A 98 -0.28 -2.18 -10.24
C CYS A 98 -0.96 -2.20 -11.61
N GLN A 99 -1.16 -3.39 -12.19
CA GLN A 99 -1.83 -3.49 -13.50
C GLN A 99 -3.29 -3.09 -13.39
N LYS A 100 -3.99 -3.50 -12.32
CA LYS A 100 -5.38 -3.10 -12.09
C LYS A 100 -5.56 -1.60 -11.87
N LEU A 101 -4.58 -0.93 -11.23
CA LEU A 101 -4.55 0.53 -11.17
C LEU A 101 -4.42 1.13 -12.57
N VAL A 102 -3.48 0.65 -13.38
CA VAL A 102 -3.26 1.14 -14.76
C VAL A 102 -4.49 0.91 -15.65
N ASP A 103 -5.09 -0.28 -15.61
CA ASP A 103 -6.30 -0.62 -16.35
C ASP A 103 -7.49 0.28 -15.94
N GLY A 104 -7.47 0.76 -14.70
CA GLY A 104 -8.43 1.70 -14.15
C GLY A 104 -8.06 3.18 -14.29
N GLY A 105 -7.02 3.52 -15.08
CA GLY A 105 -6.60 4.90 -15.32
C GLY A 105 -5.85 5.55 -14.15
N VAL A 106 -5.26 4.77 -13.24
CA VAL A 106 -4.49 5.26 -12.09
C VAL A 106 -3.01 4.94 -12.28
N TYR A 107 -2.19 5.99 -12.42
CA TYR A 107 -0.79 5.87 -12.80
C TYR A 107 0.14 6.28 -11.66
N THR A 108 1.14 5.42 -11.38
CA THR A 108 2.14 5.65 -10.33
C THR A 108 3.18 6.70 -10.75
N ALA A 109 3.96 7.19 -9.79
CA ALA A 109 5.06 8.10 -10.09
C ALA A 109 6.07 7.46 -11.05
N GLY A 110 6.46 8.20 -12.09
CA GLY A 110 7.40 7.72 -13.11
C GLY A 110 6.80 6.77 -14.15
N TYR A 111 5.48 6.52 -14.14
CA TYR A 111 4.81 5.76 -15.19
C TYR A 111 5.05 6.39 -16.57
N ARG A 112 5.37 5.53 -17.55
CA ARG A 112 5.49 5.87 -18.97
C ARG A 112 4.51 5.03 -19.77
N ASP A 113 3.85 5.68 -20.71
CA ASP A 113 2.99 4.99 -21.65
C ASP A 113 3.83 4.01 -22.50
N PRO A 114 3.47 2.72 -22.58
CA PRO A 114 4.26 1.73 -23.31
C PRO A 114 4.17 1.85 -24.83
N ILE A 115 3.14 2.52 -25.36
CA ILE A 115 2.91 2.70 -26.80
C ILE A 115 3.58 3.98 -27.28
N THR A 116 3.34 5.11 -26.61
CA THR A 116 3.86 6.42 -27.01
C THR A 116 5.24 6.72 -26.40
N GLY A 117 5.61 6.03 -25.31
CA GLY A 117 6.83 6.32 -24.54
C GLY A 117 6.74 7.59 -23.67
N GLU A 118 5.61 8.29 -23.72
CA GLU A 118 5.41 9.56 -23.03
C GLU A 118 5.37 9.35 -21.51
N ALA A 119 6.02 10.26 -20.78
CA ALA A 119 5.95 10.27 -19.32
C ALA A 119 4.60 10.84 -18.87
N SER A 120 4.10 10.36 -17.73
CA SER A 120 2.93 10.96 -17.09
C SER A 120 3.12 12.47 -16.90
N LYS A 121 2.10 13.25 -17.25
CA LYS A 121 2.14 14.70 -17.12
C LYS A 121 2.24 15.08 -15.65
N HIS A 122 2.99 16.14 -15.37
CA HIS A 122 3.02 16.76 -14.05
C HIS A 122 1.80 17.68 -13.88
N PRO A 123 1.29 17.86 -12.64
CA PRO A 123 0.22 18.83 -12.41
C PRO A 123 0.71 20.24 -12.70
N THR A 124 -0.19 21.11 -13.15
CA THR A 124 0.13 22.49 -13.56
C THR A 124 0.68 23.34 -12.41
N ASN A 125 0.31 23.02 -11.16
CA ASN A 125 0.82 23.66 -9.94
C ASN A 125 2.05 22.94 -9.34
N HIS A 126 2.77 22.09 -10.09
CA HIS A 126 3.93 21.33 -9.57
C HIS A 126 5.02 22.23 -8.94
N LYS A 127 5.37 23.35 -9.59
CA LYS A 127 6.39 24.28 -9.08
C LYS A 127 5.93 24.95 -7.78
N GLU A 128 4.71 25.44 -7.76
CA GLU A 128 4.09 26.05 -6.57
C GLU A 128 4.09 25.09 -5.38
N LEU A 129 3.72 23.83 -5.61
CA LEU A 129 3.75 22.80 -4.57
C LEU A 129 5.15 22.65 -3.97
N ARG A 130 6.19 22.56 -4.79
CA ARG A 130 7.57 22.44 -4.29
C ARG A 130 7.98 23.66 -3.47
N GLU A 131 7.56 24.85 -3.88
CA GLU A 131 7.80 26.09 -3.14
C GLU A 131 7.08 26.05 -1.79
N VAL A 132 5.78 25.72 -1.76
CA VAL A 132 4.98 25.55 -0.54
C VAL A 132 5.65 24.59 0.44
N LEU A 133 6.07 23.42 -0.04
CA LEU A 133 6.71 22.41 0.79
C LEU A 133 8.02 22.90 1.43
N ALA A 134 8.77 23.76 0.73
CA ALA A 134 10.03 24.31 1.22
C ALA A 134 9.88 25.53 2.16
N ARG A 135 8.67 26.13 2.27
CA ARG A 135 8.47 27.37 3.03
C ARG A 135 8.87 27.23 4.50
N PRO A 136 9.57 28.21 5.08
CA PRO A 136 9.74 28.31 6.52
C PRO A 136 8.39 28.33 7.24
N ARG A 137 8.38 27.82 8.47
CA ARG A 137 7.18 27.74 9.30
C ARG A 137 7.34 28.62 10.52
N GLU A 138 6.23 29.19 11.00
CA GLU A 138 6.18 29.90 12.28
C GLU A 138 6.36 28.95 13.48
N SER A 139 5.94 27.69 13.34
CA SER A 139 6.19 26.67 14.34
C SER A 139 7.70 26.48 14.54
N ALA A 140 8.13 26.37 15.80
CA ALA A 140 9.52 26.12 16.13
C ALA A 140 10.11 24.94 15.33
N SER A 141 11.31 25.14 14.80
CA SER A 141 12.10 24.07 14.20
C SER A 141 12.44 23.02 15.27
N PRO A 142 12.49 21.73 14.91
CA PRO A 142 12.94 20.71 15.83
C PRO A 142 14.30 21.01 16.46
N SER A 143 14.38 20.76 17.75
CA SER A 143 15.60 20.84 18.57
C SER A 143 16.50 19.61 18.37
N THR A 144 17.73 19.70 18.87
CA THR A 144 18.67 18.56 18.87
C THR A 144 18.12 17.38 19.65
N SER A 145 17.49 17.61 20.80
CA SER A 145 16.91 16.54 21.61
C SER A 145 15.72 15.85 20.92
N GLU A 146 14.89 16.59 20.17
CA GLU A 146 13.84 15.99 19.35
C GLU A 146 14.41 15.16 18.20
N PHE A 147 15.53 15.57 17.61
CA PHE A 147 16.24 14.78 16.60
C PHE A 147 16.83 13.50 17.21
N GLU A 148 17.48 13.58 18.36
CA GLU A 148 18.01 12.41 19.08
C GLU A 148 16.90 11.42 19.46
N ALA A 149 15.74 11.93 19.92
CA ALA A 149 14.58 11.11 20.22
C ALA A 149 14.02 10.41 18.96
N TYR A 150 13.93 11.13 17.84
CA TYR A 150 13.55 10.56 16.55
C TYR A 150 14.52 9.48 16.10
N TRP A 151 15.83 9.78 16.14
CA TRP A 151 16.88 8.87 15.74
C TRP A 151 16.82 7.57 16.53
N GLN A 152 16.75 7.68 17.85
CA GLN A 152 16.67 6.52 18.73
C GLN A 152 15.40 5.70 18.47
N ALA A 153 14.25 6.37 18.28
CA ALA A 153 13.00 5.70 17.96
C ALA A 153 13.05 4.95 16.61
N ASP A 154 13.69 5.50 15.59
CA ASP A 154 13.88 4.84 14.29
C ASP A 154 14.80 3.62 14.40
N VAL A 155 15.92 3.77 15.11
CA VAL A 155 16.85 2.67 15.38
C VAL A 155 16.22 1.55 16.21
N ASP A 156 15.32 1.86 17.14
CA ASP A 156 14.70 0.89 18.04
C ASP A 156 13.43 0.24 17.47
N ALA A 157 12.83 0.83 16.44
CA ALA A 157 11.64 0.26 15.81
C ALA A 157 11.96 -1.11 15.21
N ARG A 158 11.07 -2.09 15.44
CA ARG A 158 11.13 -3.45 14.86
C ARG A 158 9.85 -3.80 14.12
N LYS A 159 8.78 -3.03 14.31
CA LYS A 159 7.45 -3.26 13.74
C LYS A 159 6.83 -1.96 13.26
N GLU A 160 5.97 -2.05 12.26
CA GLU A 160 5.21 -0.91 11.71
C GLU A 160 4.44 -0.16 12.81
N LYS A 161 3.82 -0.89 13.75
CA LYS A 161 3.13 -0.30 14.90
C LYS A 161 4.05 0.62 15.74
N GLN A 162 5.30 0.22 15.99
CA GLN A 162 6.24 1.05 16.76
C GLN A 162 6.62 2.32 16.00
N VAL A 163 6.78 2.24 14.68
CA VAL A 163 6.98 3.41 13.82
C VAL A 163 5.78 4.35 13.93
N SER A 164 4.55 3.82 13.82
CA SER A 164 3.32 4.59 13.95
C SER A 164 3.14 5.24 15.32
N GLU A 165 3.57 4.59 16.40
CA GLU A 165 3.39 5.10 17.77
C GLU A 165 4.53 6.01 18.23
N SER A 166 5.76 5.80 17.77
CA SER A 166 6.96 6.48 18.30
C SER A 166 7.56 7.51 17.35
N ILE A 167 7.43 7.31 16.04
CA ILE A 167 8.11 8.14 15.02
C ILE A 167 7.13 9.11 14.37
N VAL A 168 5.95 8.61 13.98
CA VAL A 168 4.91 9.44 13.35
C VAL A 168 4.58 10.69 14.18
N PRO A 169 4.38 10.63 15.52
CA PRO A 169 4.09 11.84 16.29
C PRO A 169 5.19 12.90 16.22
N LEU A 170 6.46 12.48 16.10
CA LEU A 170 7.60 13.38 15.95
C LEU A 170 7.59 14.06 14.57
N ILE A 171 7.19 13.34 13.52
CA ILE A 171 7.01 13.89 12.17
C ILE A 171 5.81 14.84 12.12
N GLU A 172 4.64 14.39 12.59
CA GLU A 172 3.38 15.13 12.58
C GLU A 172 3.46 16.41 13.43
N GLY A 173 4.19 16.34 14.55
CA GLY A 173 4.17 17.37 15.59
C GLY A 173 2.77 17.54 16.18
N LYS A 174 2.51 18.71 16.77
CA LYS A 174 1.19 19.02 17.36
C LYS A 174 0.10 19.02 16.28
N ILE A 175 -0.90 18.15 16.45
CA ILE A 175 -2.14 18.17 15.67
C ILE A 175 -3.12 19.15 16.33
N PRO A 176 -3.52 20.25 15.67
CA PRO A 176 -4.43 21.23 16.27
C PRO A 176 -5.82 20.68 16.54
N ASP A 177 -6.30 19.78 15.67
CA ASP A 177 -7.62 19.17 15.75
C ASP A 177 -7.56 17.68 15.45
N GLY A 178 -7.59 16.86 16.50
CA GLY A 178 -7.58 15.40 16.37
C GLY A 178 -8.76 14.84 15.57
N ARG A 179 -9.90 15.56 15.51
CA ARG A 179 -11.09 15.12 14.74
C ARG A 179 -10.93 15.26 13.22
N CYS A 180 -9.86 15.88 12.76
CA CYS A 180 -9.51 15.97 11.35
C CYS A 180 -8.45 14.94 10.93
N ARG A 181 -8.00 14.07 11.84
CA ARG A 181 -6.98 13.03 11.62
C ARG A 181 -7.54 11.67 12.04
N SER A 182 -7.44 10.68 11.18
CA SER A 182 -7.74 9.29 11.52
C SER A 182 -6.79 8.35 10.78
N GLY A 183 -6.94 7.05 10.95
CA GLY A 183 -6.02 6.04 10.42
C GLY A 183 -6.49 4.63 10.78
N ASP A 184 -6.03 3.64 10.03
CA ASP A 184 -6.42 2.24 10.17
C ASP A 184 -7.94 1.99 10.01
N ILE A 185 -8.62 2.84 9.22
CA ILE A 185 -10.06 2.72 8.92
C ILE A 185 -10.25 2.30 7.46
N LEU A 186 -11.14 1.34 7.25
CA LEU A 186 -11.51 0.87 5.91
C LEU A 186 -12.44 1.89 5.23
N PHE A 187 -12.11 2.29 4.00
CA PHE A 187 -12.93 3.19 3.20
C PHE A 187 -14.08 2.43 2.53
N ASN A 188 -15.04 1.97 3.34
CA ASN A 188 -16.14 1.09 2.94
C ASN A 188 -17.39 1.82 2.40
N ASN A 189 -17.39 3.15 2.36
CA ASN A 189 -18.52 3.96 1.86
C ASN A 189 -18.24 4.62 0.50
N LEU A 190 -16.99 4.64 0.04
CA LEU A 190 -16.65 5.22 -1.26
C LEU A 190 -17.08 4.31 -2.42
N LYS A 191 -17.55 4.93 -3.50
CA LYS A 191 -17.73 4.23 -4.78
C LYS A 191 -16.39 3.69 -5.27
N PRO A 192 -16.36 2.55 -6.00
CA PRO A 192 -15.13 2.03 -6.60
C PRO A 192 -14.39 3.10 -7.40
N LEU A 193 -13.05 3.13 -7.31
CA LEU A 193 -12.23 4.08 -8.07
C LEU A 193 -12.25 3.76 -9.57
N THR A 194 -12.24 2.47 -9.86
CA THR A 194 -12.19 1.86 -11.18
C THR A 194 -13.52 1.17 -11.48
N GLU A 195 -13.85 0.96 -12.76
CA GLU A 195 -15.07 0.24 -13.14
C GLU A 195 -15.02 -1.24 -12.73
N SER A 196 -13.82 -1.83 -12.75
CA SER A 196 -13.57 -3.15 -12.18
C SER A 196 -13.67 -3.06 -10.66
N ASN A 197 -14.62 -3.79 -10.07
CA ASN A 197 -14.77 -3.87 -8.61
C ASN A 197 -13.80 -4.91 -7.99
N ASP A 198 -12.59 -4.95 -8.52
CA ASP A 198 -11.57 -5.96 -8.25
C ASP A 198 -10.42 -5.43 -7.39
N LEU A 199 -10.50 -4.18 -6.93
CA LEU A 199 -9.64 -3.58 -5.93
C LEU A 199 -10.31 -3.65 -4.55
N LYS A 200 -9.55 -4.04 -3.52
CA LYS A 200 -10.01 -3.89 -2.13
C LYS A 200 -10.14 -2.42 -1.78
N SER A 201 -11.14 -2.08 -0.97
CA SER A 201 -11.26 -0.75 -0.37
C SER A 201 -9.96 -0.35 0.32
N ALA A 202 -9.58 0.93 0.16
CA ALA A 202 -8.40 1.48 0.80
C ALA A 202 -8.52 1.41 2.33
N LYS A 203 -7.39 1.21 3.01
CA LYS A 203 -7.26 1.29 4.46
C LYS A 203 -5.99 2.10 4.75
N PRO A 204 -6.04 3.44 4.72
CA PRO A 204 -4.87 4.26 4.96
C PRO A 204 -4.36 4.10 6.38
N ASP A 205 -3.03 4.04 6.54
CA ASP A 205 -2.42 4.00 7.86
C ASP A 205 -2.76 5.28 8.63
N ILE A 206 -2.69 6.44 7.95
CA ILE A 206 -3.10 7.75 8.45
C ILE A 206 -3.68 8.58 7.29
N TYR A 207 -4.74 9.34 7.56
CA TYR A 207 -5.28 10.33 6.64
C TYR A 207 -5.81 11.57 7.35
N TYR A 208 -5.88 12.67 6.62
CA TYR A 208 -6.39 13.95 7.09
C TYR A 208 -7.56 14.41 6.23
N GLY A 209 -8.65 14.78 6.90
CA GLY A 209 -9.89 15.26 6.30
C GLY A 209 -10.44 16.48 7.03
N ALA A 210 -11.69 16.82 6.73
CA ALA A 210 -12.51 17.79 7.43
C ALA A 210 -13.46 17.07 8.39
N ARG A 211 -13.94 17.77 9.41
CA ARG A 211 -15.03 17.25 10.24
C ARG A 211 -16.33 17.17 9.43
N PRO A 212 -17.20 16.17 9.66
CA PRO A 212 -18.48 16.06 8.97
C PRO A 212 -19.34 17.32 9.04
N GLU A 213 -19.34 18.02 10.18
CA GLU A 213 -20.14 19.24 10.38
C GLU A 213 -19.66 20.46 9.58
N GLN A 214 -18.46 20.42 8.98
CA GLN A 214 -17.98 21.50 8.10
C GLN A 214 -18.66 21.46 6.73
N ILE A 215 -19.30 20.35 6.36
CA ILE A 215 -19.94 20.16 5.06
C ILE A 215 -21.46 20.12 5.26
N HIS A 216 -22.18 20.95 4.50
CA HIS A 216 -23.64 21.04 4.54
C HIS A 216 -24.27 19.65 4.33
N LYS A 217 -25.41 19.41 5.00
CA LYS A 217 -26.09 18.11 4.95
C LYS A 217 -26.45 17.67 3.52
N SER A 218 -26.90 18.60 2.68
CA SER A 218 -27.18 18.36 1.26
C SER A 218 -25.91 17.96 0.49
N THR A 219 -24.85 18.75 0.61
CA THR A 219 -23.56 18.46 -0.03
C THR A 219 -23.00 17.10 0.40
N ARG A 220 -23.09 16.75 1.69
CA ARG A 220 -22.67 15.42 2.18
C ARG A 220 -23.56 14.29 1.67
N HIS A 221 -24.85 14.53 1.55
CA HIS A 221 -25.77 13.55 0.98
C HIS A 221 -25.43 13.27 -0.49
N ASP A 222 -25.30 14.32 -1.30
CA ASP A 222 -25.11 14.21 -2.75
C ASP A 222 -23.73 13.66 -3.12
N LEU A 223 -22.70 14.06 -2.37
CA LEU A 223 -21.31 13.65 -2.61
C LEU A 223 -20.86 12.49 -1.72
N GLY A 224 -21.75 11.90 -0.91
CA GLY A 224 -21.40 10.95 0.14
C GLY A 224 -20.49 9.81 -0.35
N GLY A 225 -20.83 9.20 -1.48
CA GLY A 225 -20.04 8.12 -2.09
C GLY A 225 -18.67 8.54 -2.67
N TYR A 226 -18.28 9.80 -2.58
CA TYR A 226 -17.00 10.32 -3.05
C TYR A 226 -16.18 10.99 -1.94
N ILE A 227 -16.84 11.60 -0.95
CA ILE A 227 -16.16 12.37 0.10
C ILE A 227 -16.31 11.77 1.49
N VAL A 228 -17.25 10.86 1.74
CA VAL A 228 -17.43 10.24 3.06
C VAL A 228 -16.79 8.84 3.02
N PRO A 229 -15.58 8.64 3.57
CA PRO A 229 -14.82 7.42 3.35
C PRO A 229 -15.39 6.19 4.05
N SER A 230 -15.87 6.35 5.28
CA SER A 230 -16.41 5.28 6.12
C SER A 230 -17.89 5.50 6.43
N THR A 231 -18.59 4.42 6.77
CA THR A 231 -19.95 4.45 7.32
C THR A 231 -19.98 4.92 8.79
N GLU A 232 -18.84 4.96 9.47
CA GLU A 232 -18.68 5.58 10.79
C GLU A 232 -18.79 7.11 10.68
N SER A 233 -19.90 7.66 11.20
CA SER A 233 -20.35 9.02 10.87
C SER A 233 -19.57 10.16 11.54
N ASP A 234 -18.75 9.86 12.53
CA ASP A 234 -17.96 10.81 13.32
C ASP A 234 -16.51 10.95 12.84
N LEU A 235 -16.10 10.17 11.84
CA LEU A 235 -14.75 10.20 11.27
C LEU A 235 -14.54 11.36 10.27
N PRO A 236 -13.28 11.79 10.05
CA PRO A 236 -12.98 12.81 9.06
C PRO A 236 -13.44 12.42 7.65
N VAL A 237 -14.00 13.40 6.93
CA VAL A 237 -14.50 13.31 5.56
C VAL A 237 -13.64 14.15 4.60
N ALA A 238 -13.86 14.00 3.31
CA ALA A 238 -13.13 14.67 2.23
C ALA A 238 -11.59 14.56 2.37
N PRO A 239 -11.04 13.34 2.52
CA PRO A 239 -9.61 13.18 2.76
C PRO A 239 -8.78 13.63 1.56
N ASN A 240 -7.71 14.40 1.81
CA ASN A 240 -6.81 14.87 0.76
C ASN A 240 -5.33 14.95 1.16
N PHE A 241 -4.97 14.41 2.33
CA PHE A 241 -3.59 14.12 2.68
C PHE A 241 -3.50 12.75 3.35
N PHE A 242 -2.63 11.90 2.84
CA PHE A 242 -2.48 10.50 3.27
C PHE A 242 -1.04 10.24 3.69
N PHE A 243 -0.83 9.34 4.65
CA PHE A 243 0.50 8.98 5.09
C PHE A 243 0.60 7.47 5.32
N ALA A 244 1.29 6.79 4.40
CA ALA A 244 1.56 5.35 4.48
C ALA A 244 2.90 5.12 5.20
N VAL A 245 2.88 4.31 6.23
CA VAL A 245 4.01 4.09 7.13
C VAL A 245 4.39 2.63 7.06
N LYS A 246 5.69 2.34 7.00
CA LYS A 246 6.18 0.96 6.99
C LYS A 246 7.18 0.75 8.11
N GLY A 247 7.13 -0.43 8.71
CA GLY A 247 8.16 -0.90 9.63
C GLY A 247 9.49 -1.19 8.91
N PRO A 248 10.54 -1.53 9.66
CA PRO A 248 11.86 -1.85 9.09
C PRO A 248 11.83 -2.96 8.04
N ASP A 249 10.98 -3.99 8.23
CA ASP A 249 10.80 -5.10 7.28
C ASP A 249 9.68 -4.84 6.26
N GLY A 250 9.05 -3.66 6.32
CA GLY A 250 7.97 -3.29 5.43
C GLY A 250 8.48 -2.94 4.04
N SER A 251 7.63 -3.08 3.02
CA SER A 251 8.01 -2.82 1.63
C SER A 251 7.78 -1.36 1.24
N PRO A 252 8.83 -0.61 0.85
CA PRO A 252 8.66 0.73 0.28
C PRO A 252 7.78 0.75 -0.97
N ALA A 253 7.82 -0.33 -1.76
CA ALA A 253 6.98 -0.47 -2.95
C ALA A 253 5.50 -0.62 -2.59
N VAL A 254 5.16 -1.32 -1.50
CA VAL A 254 3.79 -1.39 -1.00
C VAL A 254 3.32 -0.03 -0.51
N ALA A 255 4.16 0.72 0.23
CA ALA A 255 3.82 2.07 0.66
C ALA A 255 3.51 3.00 -0.52
N GLU A 256 4.30 2.91 -1.60
CA GLU A 256 4.07 3.71 -2.80
C GLU A 256 2.78 3.32 -3.53
N ARG A 257 2.43 2.03 -3.57
CA ARG A 257 1.13 1.57 -4.11
C ARG A 257 -0.05 2.06 -3.29
N GLN A 258 0.04 2.00 -1.97
CA GLN A 258 -0.97 2.57 -1.06
C GLN A 258 -1.11 4.07 -1.29
N ALA A 259 0.01 4.81 -1.29
CA ALA A 259 0.03 6.24 -1.53
C ALA A 259 -0.56 6.61 -2.90
N THR A 260 -0.34 5.80 -3.94
CA THR A 260 -0.95 6.00 -5.27
C THR A 260 -2.46 5.85 -5.20
N TYR A 261 -2.95 4.73 -4.68
CA TYR A 261 -4.37 4.42 -4.66
C TYR A 261 -5.17 5.38 -3.78
N GLU A 262 -4.65 5.68 -2.59
CA GLU A 262 -5.30 6.57 -1.62
C GLU A 262 -5.32 8.02 -2.11
N SER A 263 -4.22 8.51 -2.69
CA SER A 263 -4.18 9.86 -3.25
C SER A 263 -5.06 10.01 -4.49
N ALA A 264 -5.28 8.96 -5.28
CA ALA A 264 -6.26 8.97 -6.37
C ALA A 264 -7.71 9.09 -5.86
N LEU A 265 -8.05 8.37 -4.77
CA LEU A 265 -9.33 8.53 -4.08
C LEU A 265 -9.53 9.97 -3.57
N GLY A 266 -8.50 10.56 -2.96
CA GLY A 266 -8.53 11.95 -2.51
C GLY A 266 -8.64 12.96 -3.66
N ALA A 267 -7.90 12.76 -4.75
CA ALA A 267 -7.96 13.62 -5.93
C ALA A 267 -9.38 13.62 -6.54
N ARG A 268 -10.02 12.45 -6.60
CA ARG A 268 -11.43 12.33 -6.99
C ARG A 268 -12.35 13.08 -6.04
N ALA A 269 -12.15 12.96 -4.73
CA ALA A 269 -12.95 13.67 -3.73
C ALA A 269 -12.85 15.20 -3.90
N MET A 270 -11.63 15.71 -4.07
CA MET A 270 -11.39 17.14 -4.30
C MET A 270 -12.03 17.62 -5.61
N HIS A 271 -11.88 16.86 -6.70
CA HIS A 271 -12.51 17.19 -7.98
C HIS A 271 -14.05 17.21 -7.90
N LYS A 272 -14.65 16.29 -7.12
CA LYS A 272 -16.11 16.26 -6.90
C LYS A 272 -16.60 17.44 -6.06
N LEU A 273 -15.86 17.86 -5.04
CA LEU A 273 -16.17 19.08 -4.29
C LEU A 273 -16.05 20.33 -5.19
N GLN A 274 -14.93 20.45 -5.91
CA GLN A 274 -14.66 21.58 -6.80
C GLN A 274 -15.74 21.73 -7.88
N SER A 275 -16.29 20.62 -8.38
CA SER A 275 -17.30 20.60 -9.45
C SER A 275 -18.74 20.65 -8.94
N TYR A 276 -18.98 20.59 -7.62
CA TYR A 276 -20.33 20.56 -7.06
C TYR A 276 -21.12 21.81 -7.46
N GLY A 277 -22.35 21.61 -7.95
CA GLY A 277 -23.24 22.69 -8.38
C GLY A 277 -22.78 23.51 -9.60
N LYS A 278 -21.76 23.07 -10.35
CA LYS A 278 -21.27 23.75 -11.57
C LYS A 278 -21.78 23.03 -12.82
N GLU A 279 -22.23 23.79 -13.83
CA GLU A 279 -22.75 23.22 -15.09
C GLU A 279 -21.69 22.46 -15.89
N LYS A 280 -20.42 22.91 -15.82
CA LYS A 280 -19.30 22.26 -16.49
C LYS A 280 -18.28 21.77 -15.48
N HIS A 281 -17.92 20.49 -15.60
CA HIS A 281 -16.82 19.90 -14.85
C HIS A 281 -15.50 20.52 -15.35
N SER A 282 -14.76 21.19 -14.45
CA SER A 282 -13.45 21.75 -14.78
C SER A 282 -12.36 20.75 -14.42
N TYR A 283 -11.57 20.34 -15.42
CA TYR A 283 -10.29 19.67 -15.21
C TYR A 283 -9.20 20.74 -15.39
N ASP A 284 -8.73 21.31 -14.29
CA ASP A 284 -7.73 22.39 -14.30
C ASP A 284 -6.27 21.88 -14.36
N GLY A 285 -6.10 20.56 -14.33
CA GLY A 285 -4.80 19.89 -14.31
C GLY A 285 -3.98 20.17 -13.05
N LYS A 286 -4.58 20.76 -12.00
CA LYS A 286 -3.94 21.00 -10.72
C LYS A 286 -4.07 19.79 -9.82
N ALA A 287 -3.08 19.60 -8.97
CA ALA A 287 -3.20 18.66 -7.87
C ALA A 287 -3.72 19.38 -6.62
N HIS A 288 -4.63 18.73 -5.89
CA HIS A 288 -5.20 19.19 -4.62
C HIS A 288 -5.09 18.14 -3.51
N THR A 289 -4.39 17.05 -3.79
CA THR A 289 -4.20 15.92 -2.88
C THR A 289 -2.73 15.56 -2.83
N LEU A 290 -2.21 15.41 -1.61
CA LEU A 290 -0.84 14.95 -1.39
C LEU A 290 -0.86 13.59 -0.68
N SER A 291 0.22 12.84 -0.81
CA SER A 291 0.47 11.65 0.01
C SER A 291 1.93 11.60 0.41
N ALA A 292 2.19 11.00 1.56
CA ALA A 292 3.52 10.77 2.07
C ALA A 292 3.75 9.29 2.31
N THR A 293 5.00 8.85 2.21
CA THR A 293 5.43 7.54 2.67
C THR A 293 6.60 7.68 3.62
N TYR A 294 6.64 6.87 4.68
CA TYR A 294 7.79 6.75 5.57
C TYR A 294 8.22 5.30 5.69
N CYS A 295 9.50 5.03 5.44
CA CYS A 295 10.10 3.71 5.60
C CYS A 295 11.61 3.89 5.79
N GLN A 296 12.16 3.27 6.85
CA GLN A 296 13.61 3.26 7.15
C GLN A 296 14.25 4.65 7.05
N GLY A 297 13.86 5.55 7.94
CA GLY A 297 14.37 6.94 7.96
C GLY A 297 13.99 7.83 6.78
N THR A 298 13.42 7.29 5.69
CA THR A 298 13.16 8.05 4.47
C THR A 298 11.70 8.48 4.37
N LEU A 299 11.49 9.79 4.30
CA LEU A 299 10.21 10.41 3.97
C LEU A 299 10.15 10.75 2.48
N LYS A 300 9.08 10.32 1.78
CA LYS A 300 8.80 10.73 0.39
C LYS A 300 7.44 11.42 0.33
N LEU A 301 7.34 12.46 -0.48
CA LEU A 301 6.07 13.13 -0.76
C LEU A 301 5.72 13.03 -2.23
N TYR A 302 4.44 12.83 -2.48
CA TYR A 302 3.82 12.71 -3.78
C TYR A 302 2.57 13.60 -3.85
N THR A 303 2.12 13.84 -5.06
CA THR A 303 0.89 14.56 -5.36
C THR A 303 0.10 13.82 -6.42
N SER A 304 -1.22 13.92 -6.38
CA SER A 304 -2.10 13.30 -7.37
C SER A 304 -3.08 14.32 -7.93
N HIS A 305 -3.23 14.31 -9.24
CA HIS A 305 -4.17 15.16 -9.96
C HIS A 305 -5.04 14.35 -10.91
N VAL A 306 -6.18 14.93 -11.26
CA VAL A 306 -7.16 14.34 -12.16
C VAL A 306 -6.93 14.89 -13.57
N GLU A 307 -6.82 14.00 -14.55
CA GLU A 307 -6.83 14.35 -15.97
C GLU A 307 -8.22 14.05 -16.56
N ALA A 308 -8.64 14.90 -17.50
CA ALA A 308 -9.91 14.74 -18.19
C ALA A 308 -9.96 13.40 -18.94
N PRO A 309 -11.16 12.80 -19.10
CA PRO A 309 -11.32 11.61 -19.91
C PRO A 309 -10.79 11.82 -21.33
N GLY A 310 -10.09 10.83 -21.88
CA GLY A 310 -9.59 10.87 -23.27
C GLY A 310 -10.70 10.86 -24.32
N GLN A 311 -11.91 10.42 -23.94
CA GLN A 311 -13.10 10.43 -24.79
C GLN A 311 -14.31 10.99 -24.03
N PRO A 312 -15.26 11.67 -24.71
CA PRO A 312 -16.49 12.16 -24.08
C PRO A 312 -17.26 11.03 -23.39
N GLY A 313 -17.54 11.21 -22.10
CA GLY A 313 -18.29 10.23 -21.29
C GLY A 313 -17.44 9.11 -20.68
N GLY A 314 -16.14 9.03 -20.97
CA GLY A 314 -15.24 8.08 -20.34
C GLY A 314 -14.88 8.42 -18.89
N PRO A 315 -14.23 7.51 -18.15
CA PRO A 315 -13.71 7.78 -16.81
C PRO A 315 -12.51 8.74 -16.86
N PRO A 316 -12.31 9.59 -15.83
CA PRO A 316 -11.11 10.38 -15.69
C PRO A 316 -9.92 9.53 -15.25
N SER A 317 -8.72 10.03 -15.51
CA SER A 317 -7.46 9.39 -15.10
C SER A 317 -6.84 10.11 -13.91
N TYR A 318 -5.99 9.42 -13.14
CA TYR A 318 -5.30 9.93 -11.96
C TYR A 318 -3.81 9.69 -12.08
N HIS A 319 -3.01 10.75 -11.91
CA HIS A 319 -1.57 10.68 -12.11
C HIS A 319 -0.84 11.11 -10.85
N MET A 320 -0.10 10.18 -10.25
CA MET A 320 0.76 10.46 -9.12
C MET A 320 2.12 11.00 -9.60
N THR A 321 2.61 12.04 -8.95
CA THR A 321 3.90 12.68 -9.23
C THR A 321 4.71 12.78 -7.95
N LYS A 322 5.99 12.37 -7.97
CA LYS A 322 6.89 12.57 -6.82
C LYS A 322 7.28 14.04 -6.68
N LEU A 323 7.15 14.58 -5.47
CA LEU A 323 7.53 15.96 -5.13
C LEU A 323 8.89 16.02 -4.43
N ARG A 324 9.09 15.20 -3.38
CA ARG A 324 10.27 15.28 -2.51
C ARG A 324 10.67 13.90 -1.98
N SER A 325 11.93 13.79 -1.57
CA SER A 325 12.52 12.65 -0.87
C SER A 325 13.49 13.24 0.14
N VAL A 326 13.40 12.87 1.41
CA VAL A 326 14.27 13.33 2.49
C VAL A 326 14.69 12.12 3.31
N ALA A 327 16.00 11.87 3.42
CA ALA A 327 16.56 10.93 4.38
C ALA A 327 16.62 11.64 5.74
N MET A 328 15.57 11.48 6.55
CA MET A 328 15.40 12.21 7.81
C MET A 328 16.36 11.72 8.91
N ASP A 329 16.94 10.55 8.71
CA ASP A 329 17.98 9.87 9.49
C ASP A 329 19.41 10.17 8.98
N ASP A 330 19.61 11.23 8.21
CA ASP A 330 20.96 11.62 7.76
C ASP A 330 21.59 12.67 8.70
N SER A 331 20.82 13.71 9.06
CA SER A 331 21.29 14.78 9.94
C SER A 331 20.13 15.53 10.60
N ILE A 332 20.43 16.33 11.63
CA ILE A 332 19.44 17.23 12.23
C ILE A 332 18.81 18.17 11.18
N GLU A 333 19.57 18.57 10.16
CA GLU A 333 19.07 19.47 9.12
C GLU A 333 18.14 18.76 8.13
N SER A 334 18.42 17.50 7.78
CA SER A 334 17.49 16.70 6.99
C SER A 334 16.23 16.33 7.79
N TYR A 335 16.34 16.08 9.09
CA TYR A 335 15.19 15.90 9.98
C TYR A 335 14.30 17.15 10.06
N LYS A 336 14.90 18.32 10.28
CA LYS A 336 14.19 19.62 10.23
C LYS A 336 13.53 19.85 8.87
N GLU A 337 14.21 19.50 7.78
CA GLU A 337 13.63 19.59 6.44
C GLU A 337 12.42 18.65 6.28
N GLY A 338 12.55 17.38 6.68
CA GLY A 338 11.49 16.38 6.53
C GLY A 338 10.25 16.73 7.31
N THR A 339 10.40 17.08 8.59
CA THR A 339 9.29 17.53 9.45
C THR A 339 8.62 18.79 8.91
N ARG A 340 9.39 19.79 8.47
CA ARG A 340 8.87 21.00 7.82
C ARG A 340 8.06 20.66 6.57
N THR A 341 8.64 19.86 5.69
CA THR A 341 8.04 19.46 4.41
C THR A 341 6.71 18.73 4.63
N TYR A 342 6.68 17.76 5.55
CA TYR A 342 5.47 17.02 5.90
C TYR A 342 4.37 17.94 6.45
N ARG A 343 4.72 18.77 7.43
CA ARG A 343 3.74 19.65 8.09
C ARG A 343 3.22 20.71 7.12
N ASN A 344 4.06 21.22 6.21
CA ASN A 344 3.63 22.14 5.14
C ASN A 344 2.64 21.47 4.17
N ALA A 345 2.90 20.22 3.78
CA ALA A 345 1.99 19.45 2.95
C ALA A 345 0.62 19.30 3.61
N ARG A 346 0.60 18.90 4.88
CA ARG A 346 -0.64 18.76 5.66
C ARG A 346 -1.45 20.06 5.71
N ASP A 347 -0.79 21.16 6.06
CA ASP A 347 -1.48 22.43 6.27
C ASP A 347 -1.97 23.03 4.93
N TRP A 348 -1.20 22.85 3.85
CA TRP A 348 -1.62 23.23 2.51
C TRP A 348 -2.83 22.41 2.04
N CYS A 349 -2.81 21.09 2.20
CA CYS A 349 -3.95 20.23 1.88
C CYS A 349 -5.20 20.64 2.65
N LYS A 350 -5.08 20.94 3.94
CA LYS A 350 -6.19 21.47 4.75
C LYS A 350 -6.76 22.74 4.12
N LYS A 351 -5.91 23.71 3.76
CA LYS A 351 -6.35 24.97 3.17
C LYS A 351 -7.13 24.75 1.86
N GLU A 352 -6.59 23.95 0.95
CA GLU A 352 -7.22 23.66 -0.34
C GLU A 352 -8.58 22.99 -0.18
N ARG A 353 -8.65 21.95 0.65
CA ARG A 353 -9.89 21.22 0.92
C ARG A 353 -10.93 22.12 1.57
N ASP A 354 -10.56 22.87 2.59
CA ASP A 354 -11.50 23.70 3.34
C ASP A 354 -12.07 24.82 2.44
N GLU A 355 -11.28 25.33 1.50
CA GLU A 355 -11.76 26.28 0.48
C GLU A 355 -12.76 25.62 -0.49
N MET A 356 -12.47 24.41 -0.98
CA MET A 356 -13.40 23.66 -1.83
C MET A 356 -14.70 23.30 -1.12
N ILE A 357 -14.63 22.94 0.17
CA ILE A 357 -15.81 22.71 1.01
C ILE A 357 -16.62 24.00 1.12
N ARG A 358 -15.96 25.14 1.38
CA ARG A 358 -16.61 26.45 1.48
C ARG A 358 -17.35 26.81 0.18
N GLU A 359 -16.72 26.60 -0.98
CA GLU A 359 -17.35 26.83 -2.29
C GLU A 359 -18.52 25.87 -2.53
N ALA A 360 -18.37 24.59 -2.20
CA ALA A 360 -19.42 23.58 -2.40
C ALA A 360 -20.64 23.86 -1.52
N ASN A 361 -20.45 24.31 -0.29
CA ASN A 361 -21.53 24.68 0.63
C ASN A 361 -22.33 25.91 0.18
N GLN A 362 -21.80 26.72 -0.75
CA GLN A 362 -22.47 27.92 -1.30
C GLN A 362 -23.38 27.59 -2.49
N ARG A 363 -23.41 26.34 -2.93
CA ARG A 363 -24.28 25.82 -3.97
C ARG A 363 -25.50 25.17 -3.33
#